data_AF-A0A1F9SRN4-F1
#
_entry.id   AF-A0A1F9SRN4-F1
#
_cell.length_a   1.000
_cell.length_b   1.000
_cell.length_c   1.000
_cell.angle_alpha   90.00
_cell.angle_beta   90.00
_cell.angle_gamma   90.00
#
_symmetry.space_group_name_H-M   'P 1'
#
loop_
_entity.id
_entity.type
_entity.pdbx_description
1 polymer ?
#
loop_
_entity_poly.entity_id
_entity_poly.type
_entity_poly.pdbx_seq_one_letter_code
_entity_poly.pdbx_strand_id
1 'polypeptide(L)'
;MKRTILLLPALVLLAACAGGKKGLSLTSEPSIERAFDTLEGTREGRPLLKFLRKHPVRFEYANTAGLCHKFSLRTGKIFLPPDYKGSDKVLAVAVARAAYIYKLYSDTGLDEIIAEDEELSALLAARLAVDLEIVDGDFKKVRGAESIKASFCAYLLNGPRYAMEQARKQALSADSDCQRPLDTLEGQRVWLERMRKAIKDDTFYQLLYDRDQLRVKRGALTMNQAMKNDAQLRGLPSYEMYRYQRTFYDVQSDIVDKFEKIRTRELAQDAGWRRAEQAALDGAREEFSDCVLPE
;
A
#
# COMPACT_ATOMS: atom_id res chain seq x y z
N MET A 1 13.48 -5.55 65.75
CA MET A 1 12.60 -5.80 64.57
C MET A 1 12.25 -4.48 63.87
N LYS A 2 13.16 -3.85 63.10
CA LYS A 2 12.89 -2.61 62.31
C LYS A 2 13.90 -2.43 61.16
N ARG A 3 14.15 -3.45 60.33
CA ARG A 3 15.08 -3.34 59.18
C ARG A 3 14.50 -3.77 57.83
N THR A 4 13.23 -4.19 57.78
CA THR A 4 12.58 -4.70 56.56
C THR A 4 11.73 -3.66 55.81
N ILE A 5 11.67 -2.40 56.27
CA ILE A 5 10.75 -1.39 55.71
C ILE A 5 11.40 -0.49 54.63
N LEU A 6 12.70 -0.65 54.35
CA LEU A 6 13.43 0.21 53.40
C LEU A 6 13.53 -0.31 51.96
N LEU A 7 12.98 -1.50 51.66
CA LEU A 7 13.06 -2.09 50.31
C LEU A 7 11.78 -1.91 49.46
N LEU A 8 10.68 -1.45 50.04
CA LEU A 8 9.43 -1.20 49.31
C LEU A 8 9.48 -0.03 48.30
N PRO A 9 10.12 1.13 48.57
CA PRO A 9 10.05 2.25 47.62
C PRO A 9 10.90 2.02 46.35
N ALA A 10 11.94 1.18 46.44
CA ALA A 10 12.76 0.82 45.27
C ALA A 10 12.03 -0.13 44.31
N LEU A 11 11.15 -1.00 44.81
CA LEU A 11 10.34 -1.91 43.98
C LEU A 11 9.18 -1.19 43.27
N VAL A 12 8.62 -0.14 43.87
CA VAL A 12 7.54 0.66 43.24
C VAL A 12 8.07 1.55 42.11
N LEU A 13 9.31 2.06 42.20
CA LEU A 13 9.95 2.82 41.12
C LEU A 13 10.32 1.95 39.90
N LEU A 14 10.64 0.66 40.11
CA LEU A 14 10.85 -0.29 39.01
C LEU A 14 9.54 -0.74 38.35
N ALA A 15 8.44 -0.83 39.10
CA ALA A 15 7.11 -1.11 38.55
C ALA A 15 6.52 0.07 37.74
N ALA A 16 6.91 1.31 38.05
CA ALA A 16 6.51 2.49 37.28
C ALA A 16 7.23 2.64 35.93
N CYS A 17 8.37 1.96 35.73
CA CYS A 17 9.06 1.88 34.43
C CYS A 17 8.52 0.72 33.55
N ALA A 18 7.73 -0.19 34.11
CA ALA A 18 6.89 -1.12 33.35
C ALA A 18 5.57 -0.45 32.92
N GLY A 19 5.62 0.86 32.64
CA GLY A 19 4.55 1.59 31.98
C GLY A 19 4.22 0.89 30.68
N GLY A 20 3.15 0.09 30.71
CA GLY A 20 2.69 -0.69 29.59
C GLY A 20 2.54 0.23 28.40
N LYS A 21 3.42 0.09 27.41
CA LYS A 21 3.06 0.40 26.03
C LYS A 21 1.88 -0.51 25.71
N LYS A 22 0.66 -0.08 26.02
CA LYS A 22 -0.50 -0.39 25.19
C LYS A 22 -0.24 0.28 23.84
N GLY A 23 0.78 -0.19 23.14
CA GLY A 23 1.00 0.15 21.75
C GLY A 23 -0.25 -0.29 21.02
N LEU A 24 -0.77 0.57 20.15
CA LEU A 24 -1.77 0.14 19.18
C LEU A 24 -1.21 -1.09 18.46
N SER A 25 -1.80 -2.25 18.73
CA SER A 25 -1.36 -3.49 18.11
C SER A 25 -1.75 -3.44 16.63
N LEU A 26 -0.75 -3.47 15.76
CA LEU A 26 -0.96 -3.48 14.31
C LEU A 26 -1.49 -4.83 13.82
N THR A 27 -1.49 -5.86 14.67
CA THR A 27 -2.05 -7.18 14.37
C THR A 27 -2.35 -7.92 15.67
N SER A 28 -3.00 -9.08 15.57
CA SER A 28 -3.10 -10.08 16.64
C SER A 28 -2.50 -11.43 16.22
N GLU A 29 -1.87 -11.48 15.05
CA GLU A 29 -1.35 -12.71 14.44
C GLU A 29 0.16 -12.82 14.70
N PRO A 30 0.63 -13.84 15.44
CA PRO A 30 2.06 -13.96 15.80
C PRO A 30 3.00 -14.03 14.58
N SER A 31 2.54 -14.59 13.47
CA SER A 31 3.31 -14.64 12.21
C SER A 31 3.53 -13.25 11.61
N ILE A 32 2.51 -12.37 11.68
CA ILE A 32 2.62 -10.99 11.20
C ILE A 32 3.48 -10.16 12.17
N GLU A 33 3.44 -10.43 13.47
CA GLU A 33 4.34 -9.80 14.44
C GLU A 33 5.82 -10.12 14.13
N ARG A 34 6.15 -11.39 13.88
CA ARG A 34 7.51 -11.78 13.45
C ARG A 34 7.93 -11.15 12.13
N ALA A 35 6.98 -10.95 11.21
CA ALA A 35 7.22 -10.22 9.98
C ALA A 35 7.55 -8.75 10.27
N PHE A 36 6.85 -8.09 11.21
CA PHE A 36 7.22 -6.74 11.66
C PHE A 36 8.60 -6.71 12.33
N ASP A 37 8.95 -7.69 13.16
CA ASP A 37 10.27 -7.76 13.77
C ASP A 37 11.37 -7.87 12.70
N THR A 38 11.13 -8.68 11.67
CA THR A 38 12.01 -8.82 10.50
C THR A 38 12.17 -7.47 9.78
N LEU A 39 11.08 -6.73 9.59
CA LEU A 39 11.09 -5.41 8.96
C LEU A 39 11.79 -4.33 9.80
N GLU A 40 11.77 -4.42 11.14
CA GLU A 40 12.42 -3.42 11.99
C GLU A 40 13.96 -3.44 11.85
N GLY A 41 14.50 -4.59 11.41
CA GLY A 41 15.90 -4.82 11.09
C GLY A 41 16.36 -4.23 9.75
N THR A 42 15.45 -3.90 8.82
CA THR A 42 15.83 -3.45 7.47
C THR A 42 15.76 -1.93 7.31
N ARG A 43 16.50 -1.43 6.30
CA ARG A 43 16.57 0.01 5.99
C ARG A 43 15.21 0.57 5.55
N GLU A 44 14.48 -0.19 4.74
CA GLU A 44 13.16 0.18 4.23
C GLU A 44 12.03 -0.13 5.23
N GLY A 45 12.14 -1.21 6.00
CA GLY A 45 11.08 -1.65 6.91
C GLY A 45 10.93 -0.75 8.14
N ARG A 46 12.04 -0.31 8.76
CA ARG A 46 12.00 0.55 9.94
C ARG A 46 11.21 1.86 9.76
N PRO A 47 11.45 2.69 8.72
CA PRO A 47 10.65 3.91 8.51
C PRO A 47 9.18 3.58 8.22
N LEU A 48 8.90 2.45 7.56
CA LEU A 48 7.54 2.01 7.30
C LEU A 48 6.80 1.62 8.58
N LEU A 49 7.42 0.89 9.49
CA LEU A 49 6.83 0.57 10.80
C LEU A 49 6.62 1.82 11.65
N LYS A 50 7.57 2.78 11.60
CA LYS A 50 7.41 4.08 12.26
C LYS A 50 6.19 4.84 11.72
N PHE A 51 5.95 4.76 10.41
CA PHE A 51 4.75 5.32 9.78
C PHE A 51 3.49 4.60 10.30
N LEU A 52 3.44 3.26 10.27
CA LEU A 52 2.26 2.49 10.74
C LEU A 52 1.93 2.74 12.22
N ARG A 53 2.94 2.96 13.07
CA ARG A 53 2.72 3.33 14.48
C ARG A 53 2.05 4.70 14.64
N LYS A 54 2.22 5.62 13.67
CA LYS A 54 1.56 6.95 13.64
C LYS A 54 0.21 6.92 12.91
N HIS A 55 0.07 6.04 11.93
CA HIS A 55 -1.10 5.84 11.10
C HIS A 55 -1.55 4.38 11.24
N PRO A 56 -2.18 4.01 12.37
CA PRO A 56 -2.46 2.62 12.69
C PRO A 56 -3.48 2.01 11.72
N VAL A 57 -3.10 0.89 11.13
CA VAL A 57 -3.95 0.00 10.33
C VAL A 57 -3.70 -1.42 10.79
N ARG A 58 -4.76 -2.21 10.95
CA ARG A 58 -4.68 -3.57 11.46
C ARG A 58 -4.48 -4.56 10.33
N PHE A 59 -3.43 -5.36 10.43
CA PHE A 59 -3.12 -6.47 9.54
C PHE A 59 -3.77 -7.74 10.07
N GLU A 60 -4.57 -8.38 9.23
CA GLU A 60 -5.27 -9.64 9.51
C GLU A 60 -5.11 -10.57 8.29
N TYR A 61 -5.36 -11.87 8.45
CA TYR A 61 -5.46 -12.75 7.30
C TYR A 61 -6.85 -12.67 6.68
N ALA A 62 -6.91 -12.70 5.35
CA ALA A 62 -8.16 -12.77 4.61
C ALA A 62 -8.83 -14.13 4.86
N ASN A 63 -10.16 -14.11 5.02
CA ASN A 63 -11.00 -15.30 5.07
C ASN A 63 -11.73 -15.57 3.74
N THR A 64 -11.34 -14.87 2.67
CA THR A 64 -11.94 -14.95 1.33
C THR A 64 -10.91 -15.44 0.32
N ALA A 65 -11.38 -15.99 -0.79
CA ALA A 65 -10.53 -16.43 -1.90
C ALA A 65 -9.70 -15.26 -2.48
N GLY A 66 -8.57 -15.59 -3.11
CA GLY A 66 -7.63 -14.63 -3.70
C GLY A 66 -6.26 -14.63 -3.03
N LEU A 67 -5.22 -14.35 -3.82
CA LEU A 67 -3.80 -14.38 -3.41
C LEU A 67 -3.18 -12.98 -3.35
N CYS A 68 -4.01 -11.95 -3.28
CA CYS A 68 -3.62 -10.55 -3.17
C CYS A 68 -3.98 -9.96 -1.81
N HIS A 69 -3.27 -8.90 -1.43
CA HIS A 69 -3.65 -8.04 -0.32
C HIS A 69 -4.97 -7.32 -0.63
N LYS A 70 -5.89 -7.30 0.35
CA LYS A 70 -7.17 -6.58 0.26
C LYS A 70 -7.20 -5.43 1.25
N PHE A 71 -7.61 -4.26 0.78
CA PHE A 71 -7.61 -3.05 1.58
C PHE A 71 -9.04 -2.68 2.00
N SER A 72 -9.30 -2.68 3.31
CA SER A 72 -10.51 -2.13 3.90
C SER A 72 -10.16 -0.90 4.72
N LEU A 73 -9.70 0.14 4.01
CA LEU A 73 -9.13 1.34 4.63
C LEU A 73 -10.16 2.10 5.47
N ARG A 74 -11.45 2.04 5.12
CA ARG A 74 -12.54 2.61 5.93
C ARG A 74 -12.66 1.95 7.31
N THR A 75 -12.36 0.65 7.42
CA THR A 75 -12.36 -0.08 8.69
C THR A 75 -10.99 -0.12 9.34
N GLY A 76 -9.99 0.53 8.72
CA GLY A 76 -8.60 0.52 9.20
C GLY A 76 -7.98 -0.87 9.13
N LYS A 77 -8.29 -1.67 8.10
CA LYS A 77 -7.78 -3.04 7.96
C LYS A 77 -7.09 -3.31 6.63
N ILE A 78 -6.05 -4.12 6.68
CA ILE A 78 -5.36 -4.73 5.53
C ILE A 78 -5.41 -6.23 5.71
N PHE A 79 -5.92 -6.93 4.72
CA PHE A 79 -6.01 -8.40 4.73
C PHE A 79 -4.92 -9.01 3.86
N LEU A 80 -4.13 -9.91 4.44
CA LEU A 80 -3.08 -10.66 3.76
C LEU A 80 -3.59 -12.07 3.38
N PRO A 81 -3.14 -12.66 2.27
CA PRO A 81 -3.38 -14.06 1.97
C PRO A 81 -2.83 -14.97 3.10
N PRO A 82 -3.61 -15.94 3.60
CA PRO A 82 -3.14 -16.86 4.64
C PRO A 82 -1.99 -17.76 4.18
N ASP A 83 -1.85 -17.97 2.87
CA ASP A 83 -0.80 -18.81 2.28
C ASP A 83 0.62 -18.25 2.50
N TYR A 84 0.76 -16.95 2.80
CA TYR A 84 2.06 -16.31 3.10
C TYR A 84 2.71 -16.77 4.39
N LYS A 85 2.02 -17.54 5.24
CA LYS A 85 2.57 -18.09 6.50
C LYS A 85 3.77 -19.03 6.33
N GLY A 86 4.00 -19.55 5.12
CA GLY A 86 5.05 -20.56 4.86
C GLY A 86 6.49 -20.04 4.92
N SER A 87 6.71 -18.72 4.87
CA SER A 87 8.04 -18.11 4.99
C SER A 87 7.97 -16.73 5.63
N ASP A 88 8.65 -16.55 6.77
CA ASP A 88 8.67 -15.27 7.49
C ASP A 88 9.28 -14.13 6.63
N LYS A 89 10.28 -14.43 5.78
CA LYS A 89 10.88 -13.44 4.87
C LYS A 89 9.90 -13.00 3.77
N VAL A 90 9.21 -13.95 3.13
CA VAL A 90 8.22 -13.65 2.09
C VAL A 90 7.02 -12.92 2.70
N LEU A 91 6.59 -13.33 3.89
CA LEU A 91 5.55 -12.63 4.63
C LEU A 91 5.97 -11.20 4.97
N ALA A 92 7.22 -10.97 5.42
CA ALA A 92 7.74 -9.62 5.66
C ALA A 92 7.69 -8.76 4.40
N VAL A 93 8.08 -9.30 3.24
CA VAL A 93 7.97 -8.58 1.95
C VAL A 93 6.52 -8.27 1.59
N ALA A 94 5.61 -9.23 1.75
CA ALA A 94 4.18 -9.01 1.48
C ALA A 94 3.57 -7.96 2.41
N VAL A 95 3.88 -8.02 3.70
CA VAL A 95 3.48 -7.03 4.72
C VAL A 95 4.01 -5.64 4.35
N ALA A 96 5.29 -5.54 3.99
CA ALA A 96 5.90 -4.27 3.60
C ALA A 96 5.27 -3.69 2.33
N ARG A 97 5.02 -4.53 1.32
CA ARG A 97 4.33 -4.12 0.09
C ARG A 97 2.97 -3.51 0.40
N ALA A 98 2.15 -4.21 1.18
CA ALA A 98 0.81 -3.73 1.55
C ALA A 98 0.85 -2.48 2.44
N ALA A 99 1.76 -2.45 3.42
CA ALA A 99 1.99 -1.27 4.26
C ALA A 99 2.43 -0.05 3.45
N TYR A 100 3.24 -0.25 2.42
CA TYR A 100 3.74 0.82 1.57
C TYR A 100 2.66 1.38 0.66
N ILE A 101 1.82 0.53 0.07
CA ILE A 101 0.62 0.98 -0.66
C ILE A 101 -0.27 1.83 0.26
N TYR A 102 -0.51 1.38 1.49
CA TYR A 102 -1.27 2.17 2.46
C TYR A 102 -0.59 3.51 2.80
N LYS A 103 0.74 3.52 2.93
CA LYS A 103 1.50 4.75 3.11
C LYS A 103 1.33 5.71 1.93
N LEU A 104 1.44 5.23 0.70
CA LEU A 104 1.23 6.05 -0.51
C LEU A 104 -0.19 6.60 -0.56
N TYR A 105 -1.20 5.77 -0.30
CA TYR A 105 -2.60 6.18 -0.18
C TYR A 105 -2.78 7.30 0.85
N SER A 106 -2.24 7.11 2.06
CA SER A 106 -2.35 8.09 3.15
C SER A 106 -1.56 9.37 2.89
N ASP A 107 -0.40 9.26 2.26
CA ASP A 107 0.45 10.41 1.95
C ASP A 107 -0.16 11.22 0.81
N THR A 108 -0.78 10.60 -0.18
CA THR A 108 -1.29 11.28 -1.38
C THR A 108 -2.68 11.85 -1.17
N GLY A 109 -3.53 11.18 -0.38
CA GLY A 109 -4.94 11.53 -0.23
C GLY A 109 -5.80 11.09 -1.41
N LEU A 110 -5.31 10.16 -2.24
CA LEU A 110 -6.12 9.54 -3.28
C LEU A 110 -7.36 8.88 -2.69
N ASP A 111 -8.47 8.94 -3.43
CA ASP A 111 -9.73 8.30 -3.00
C ASP A 111 -9.68 6.77 -3.06
N GLU A 112 -8.80 6.23 -3.91
CA GLU A 112 -8.64 4.81 -4.22
C GLU A 112 -7.16 4.48 -4.48
N ILE A 113 -6.78 3.22 -4.28
CA ILE A 113 -5.45 2.72 -4.66
C ILE A 113 -5.38 2.61 -6.18
N ILE A 114 -4.28 3.05 -6.78
CA ILE A 114 -4.07 3.06 -8.23
C ILE A 114 -2.95 2.11 -8.65
N ALA A 115 -2.87 1.81 -9.95
CA ALA A 115 -1.84 0.91 -10.50
C ALA A 115 -0.41 1.38 -10.17
N GLU A 116 -0.17 2.69 -10.15
CA GLU A 116 1.14 3.25 -9.81
C GLU A 116 1.54 3.00 -8.34
N ASP A 117 0.60 2.80 -7.40
CA ASP A 117 0.94 2.37 -6.04
C ASP A 117 1.57 0.97 -6.05
N GLU A 118 0.99 0.07 -6.85
CA GLU A 118 1.48 -1.30 -7.01
C GLU A 118 2.87 -1.31 -7.67
N GLU A 119 3.11 -0.45 -8.67
CA GLU A 119 4.43 -0.26 -9.29
C GLU A 119 5.51 0.10 -8.27
N LEU A 120 5.27 1.16 -7.48
CA LEU A 120 6.24 1.64 -6.49
C LEU A 120 6.42 0.62 -5.36
N SER A 121 5.35 -0.08 -4.99
CA SER A 121 5.40 -1.15 -4.00
C SER A 121 6.22 -2.36 -4.47
N ALA A 122 6.23 -2.67 -5.78
CA ALA A 122 7.03 -3.73 -6.36
C ALA A 122 8.53 -3.40 -6.30
N LEU A 123 8.90 -2.13 -6.53
CA LEU A 123 10.29 -1.68 -6.33
C LEU A 123 10.71 -1.80 -4.87
N LEU A 124 9.88 -1.34 -3.92
CA LEU A 124 10.16 -1.50 -2.49
C LEU A 124 10.32 -2.98 -2.11
N ALA A 125 9.39 -3.82 -2.56
CA ALA A 125 9.41 -5.25 -2.30
C ALA A 125 10.69 -5.91 -2.83
N ALA A 126 11.16 -5.51 -4.01
CA ALA A 126 12.41 -6.00 -4.59
C ALA A 126 13.63 -5.57 -3.76
N ARG A 127 13.73 -4.30 -3.37
CA ARG A 127 14.82 -3.81 -2.49
C ARG A 127 14.84 -4.58 -1.18
N LEU A 128 13.67 -4.76 -0.56
CA LEU A 128 13.55 -5.48 0.69
C LEU A 128 13.87 -6.97 0.55
N ALA A 129 13.52 -7.60 -0.57
CA ALA A 129 13.87 -9.00 -0.83
C ALA A 129 15.39 -9.20 -0.92
N VAL A 130 16.12 -8.22 -1.47
CA VAL A 130 17.60 -8.20 -1.45
C VAL A 130 18.12 -7.98 -0.03
N ASP A 131 17.61 -6.96 0.69
CA ASP A 131 18.02 -6.68 2.09
C ASP A 131 17.81 -7.89 3.02
N LEU A 132 16.78 -8.71 2.75
CA LEU A 132 16.44 -9.90 3.52
C LEU A 132 17.15 -11.17 3.02
N GLU A 133 17.98 -11.07 1.97
CA GLU A 133 18.66 -12.21 1.36
C GLU A 133 17.68 -13.36 1.06
N ILE A 134 16.55 -13.04 0.43
CA ILE A 134 15.56 -14.05 0.06
C ILE A 134 16.15 -14.95 -1.03
N VAL A 135 16.00 -16.27 -0.85
CA VAL A 135 16.42 -17.29 -1.82
C VAL A 135 15.22 -17.93 -2.50
N ASP A 136 15.41 -18.62 -3.63
CA ASP A 136 14.29 -19.23 -4.38
C ASP A 136 13.51 -20.24 -3.53
N GLY A 137 14.22 -20.95 -2.65
CA GLY A 137 13.64 -21.89 -1.70
C GLY A 137 12.62 -21.27 -0.74
N ASP A 138 12.69 -19.97 -0.47
CA ASP A 138 11.72 -19.29 0.39
C ASP A 138 10.39 -19.04 -0.31
N PHE A 139 10.41 -18.78 -1.62
CA PHE A 139 9.19 -18.66 -2.43
C PHE A 139 8.50 -20.01 -2.63
N LYS A 140 9.27 -21.10 -2.79
CA LYS A 140 8.72 -22.46 -2.94
C LYS A 140 7.91 -22.94 -1.73
N LYS A 141 8.16 -22.39 -0.54
CA LYS A 141 7.41 -22.69 0.70
C LYS A 141 6.05 -21.99 0.78
N VAL A 142 5.79 -21.03 -0.10
CA VAL A 142 4.66 -20.11 0.00
C VAL A 142 3.81 -20.17 -1.25
N ARG A 143 2.60 -20.72 -1.12
CA ARG A 143 1.59 -20.67 -2.18
C ARG A 143 1.14 -19.22 -2.39
N GLY A 144 0.99 -18.77 -3.63
CA GLY A 144 0.54 -17.40 -3.91
C GLY A 144 1.62 -16.33 -3.92
N ALA A 145 2.88 -16.68 -3.63
CA ALA A 145 4.00 -15.76 -3.74
C ALA A 145 4.55 -15.64 -5.18
N GLU A 146 3.94 -16.30 -6.16
CA GLU A 146 4.40 -16.31 -7.56
C GLU A 146 4.42 -14.89 -8.13
N SER A 147 3.46 -14.04 -7.76
CA SER A 147 3.43 -12.64 -8.23
C SER A 147 4.55 -11.79 -7.63
N ILE A 148 4.89 -12.01 -6.35
CA ILE A 148 6.01 -11.33 -5.68
C ILE A 148 7.32 -11.83 -6.27
N LYS A 149 7.48 -13.15 -6.43
CA LYS A 149 8.65 -13.76 -7.06
C LYS A 149 8.83 -13.26 -8.49
N ALA A 150 7.78 -13.27 -9.32
CA ALA A 150 7.85 -12.81 -10.70
C ALA A 150 8.26 -11.33 -10.80
N SER A 151 7.69 -10.47 -9.94
CA SER A 151 8.07 -9.04 -9.88
C SER A 151 9.52 -8.87 -9.45
N PHE A 152 9.99 -9.68 -8.50
CA PHE A 152 11.37 -9.67 -8.03
C PHE A 152 12.36 -10.17 -9.09
N CYS A 153 12.06 -11.29 -9.76
CA CYS A 153 12.84 -11.78 -10.90
C CYS A 153 12.92 -10.74 -12.02
N ALA A 154 11.79 -10.13 -12.38
CA ALA A 154 11.71 -9.05 -13.37
C ALA A 154 12.61 -7.87 -13.00
N TYR A 155 12.65 -7.51 -11.71
CA TYR A 155 13.51 -6.46 -11.20
C TYR A 155 14.99 -6.81 -11.32
N LEU A 156 15.39 -8.02 -10.92
CA LEU A 156 16.78 -8.46 -10.96
C LEU A 156 17.30 -8.57 -12.41
N LEU A 157 16.54 -9.24 -13.28
CA LEU A 157 16.99 -9.64 -14.61
C LEU A 157 16.83 -8.54 -15.67
N ASN A 158 15.72 -7.79 -15.64
CA ASN A 158 15.39 -6.78 -16.65
C ASN A 158 15.40 -5.34 -16.10
N GLY A 159 15.41 -5.20 -14.78
CA GLY A 159 15.46 -3.91 -14.11
C GLY A 159 14.10 -3.37 -13.67
N PRO A 160 14.11 -2.18 -13.01
CA PRO A 160 12.95 -1.62 -12.33
C PRO A 160 11.80 -1.29 -13.27
N ARG A 161 12.11 -0.83 -14.50
CA ARG A 161 11.07 -0.49 -15.48
C ARG A 161 10.22 -1.71 -15.83
N TYR A 162 10.86 -2.87 -16.04
CA TYR A 162 10.14 -4.10 -16.37
C TYR A 162 9.36 -4.63 -15.17
N ALA A 163 9.93 -4.57 -13.97
CA ALA A 163 9.21 -4.92 -12.74
C ALA A 163 7.95 -4.07 -12.52
N MET A 164 8.05 -2.76 -12.74
CA MET A 164 6.89 -1.85 -12.68
C MET A 164 5.86 -2.19 -13.76
N GLU A 165 6.29 -2.48 -14.99
CA GLU A 165 5.38 -2.86 -16.07
C GLU A 165 4.61 -4.15 -15.75
N GLN A 166 5.28 -5.14 -15.15
CA GLN A 166 4.63 -6.37 -14.68
C GLN A 166 3.65 -6.10 -13.54
N ALA A 167 4.03 -5.26 -12.56
CA ALA A 167 3.12 -4.84 -11.49
C ALA A 167 1.89 -4.09 -12.03
N ARG A 168 2.09 -3.20 -13.03
CA ARG A 168 1.01 -2.49 -13.74
C ARG A 168 0.10 -3.47 -14.48
N LYS A 169 0.67 -4.41 -15.25
CA LYS A 169 -0.10 -5.44 -15.97
C LYS A 169 -0.99 -6.23 -15.00
N GLN A 170 -0.43 -6.62 -13.86
CA GLN A 170 -1.19 -7.31 -12.82
C GLN A 170 -2.30 -6.43 -12.22
N ALA A 171 -2.01 -5.16 -11.91
CA ALA A 171 -2.99 -4.22 -11.37
C ALA A 171 -4.15 -3.91 -12.33
N LEU A 172 -3.90 -3.95 -13.64
CA LEU A 172 -4.88 -3.68 -14.69
C LEU A 172 -5.58 -4.94 -15.24
N SER A 173 -5.13 -6.13 -14.85
CA SER A 173 -5.82 -7.38 -15.20
C SER A 173 -7.15 -7.51 -14.44
N ALA A 174 -8.18 -8.05 -15.10
CA ALA A 174 -9.47 -8.28 -14.47
C ALA A 174 -9.36 -9.40 -13.42
N ASP A 175 -9.58 -9.06 -12.16
CA ASP A 175 -9.57 -10.00 -11.04
C ASP A 175 -10.51 -9.47 -9.95
N SER A 176 -11.68 -10.09 -9.84
CA SER A 176 -12.72 -9.68 -8.88
C SER A 176 -12.31 -9.91 -7.43
N ASP A 177 -11.49 -10.92 -7.16
CA ASP A 177 -11.05 -11.23 -5.79
C ASP A 177 -10.09 -10.15 -5.27
N CYS A 178 -9.40 -9.47 -6.18
CA CYS A 178 -8.44 -8.41 -5.92
C CYS A 178 -8.95 -6.99 -6.15
N GLN A 179 -10.25 -6.80 -6.43
CA GLN A 179 -10.85 -5.49 -6.76
C GLN A 179 -10.17 -4.81 -7.96
N ARG A 180 -9.76 -5.60 -8.95
CA ARG A 180 -9.10 -5.13 -10.17
C ARG A 180 -10.06 -5.13 -11.36
N PRO A 181 -9.84 -4.30 -12.39
CA PRO A 181 -8.68 -3.42 -12.62
C PRO A 181 -8.66 -2.19 -11.71
N LEU A 182 -7.46 -1.80 -11.26
CA LEU A 182 -7.23 -0.54 -10.57
C LEU A 182 -7.29 0.64 -11.55
N ASP A 183 -7.54 1.84 -11.02
CA ASP A 183 -7.41 3.07 -11.80
C ASP A 183 -5.93 3.44 -12.02
N THR A 184 -5.66 4.45 -12.84
CA THR A 184 -4.32 4.95 -13.13
C THR A 184 -4.23 6.44 -12.89
N LEU A 185 -3.01 6.93 -12.65
CA LEU A 185 -2.77 8.37 -12.54
C LEU A 185 -3.16 9.13 -13.82
N GLU A 186 -2.94 8.53 -14.99
CA GLU A 186 -3.38 9.10 -16.26
C GLU A 186 -4.91 9.13 -16.38
N GLY A 187 -5.59 8.09 -15.89
CA GLY A 187 -7.04 8.07 -15.75
C GLY A 187 -7.56 9.23 -14.89
N GLN A 188 -6.89 9.52 -13.77
CA GLN A 188 -7.22 10.66 -12.91
C GLN A 188 -7.04 12.00 -13.63
N ARG A 189 -5.96 12.17 -14.42
CA ARG A 189 -5.75 13.39 -15.23
C ARG A 189 -6.80 13.59 -16.30
N VAL A 190 -7.11 12.53 -17.05
CA VAL A 190 -8.17 12.57 -18.07
C VAL A 190 -9.50 12.93 -17.42
N TRP A 191 -9.77 12.41 -16.23
CA TRP A 191 -10.98 12.74 -15.49
C TRP A 191 -10.99 14.19 -14.98
N LEU A 192 -9.86 14.73 -14.50
CA LEU A 192 -9.73 16.14 -14.14
C LEU A 192 -9.98 17.08 -15.33
N GLU A 193 -9.46 16.74 -16.52
CA GLU A 193 -9.73 17.50 -17.74
C GLU A 193 -11.21 17.44 -18.15
N ARG A 194 -11.85 16.27 -18.01
CA ARG A 194 -13.31 16.14 -18.21
C ARG A 194 -14.09 16.98 -17.21
N MET A 195 -13.64 17.07 -15.97
CA MET A 195 -14.26 17.91 -14.95
C MET A 195 -14.17 19.40 -15.31
N ARG A 196 -13.01 19.86 -15.75
CA ARG A 196 -12.83 21.24 -16.21
C ARG A 196 -13.77 21.59 -17.37
N LYS A 197 -14.04 20.65 -18.27
CA LYS A 197 -15.03 20.80 -19.34
C LYS A 197 -16.46 20.78 -18.79
N ALA A 198 -16.81 19.82 -17.95
CA ALA A 198 -18.14 19.70 -17.37
C ALA A 198 -18.55 20.90 -16.49
N ILE A 199 -17.60 21.58 -15.86
CA ILE A 199 -17.83 22.86 -15.16
C ILE A 199 -18.22 23.98 -16.14
N LYS A 200 -17.63 24.00 -17.35
CA LYS A 200 -17.95 25.00 -18.38
C LYS A 200 -19.27 24.71 -19.09
N ASP A 201 -19.59 23.43 -19.26
CA ASP A 201 -20.75 22.95 -20.01
C ASP A 201 -21.98 22.68 -19.12
N ASP A 202 -21.95 23.07 -17.84
CA ASP A 202 -22.99 22.84 -16.83
C ASP A 202 -23.42 21.36 -16.65
N THR A 203 -22.55 20.41 -17.00
CA THR A 203 -22.79 18.95 -16.89
C THR A 203 -22.05 18.30 -15.71
N PHE A 204 -21.50 19.10 -14.80
CA PHE A 204 -20.69 18.64 -13.66
C PHE A 204 -21.38 17.56 -12.79
N TYR A 205 -22.67 17.69 -12.51
CA TYR A 205 -23.42 16.71 -11.71
C TYR A 205 -23.43 15.33 -12.38
N GLN A 206 -23.64 15.29 -13.70
CA GLN A 206 -23.66 14.04 -14.45
C GLN A 206 -22.29 13.35 -14.40
N LEU A 207 -21.21 14.13 -14.54
CA LEU A 207 -19.86 13.59 -14.45
C LEU A 207 -19.55 12.96 -13.09
N LEU A 208 -19.97 13.59 -11.99
CA LEU A 208 -19.78 13.05 -10.65
C LEU A 208 -20.65 11.82 -10.39
N TYR A 209 -21.90 11.85 -10.84
CA TYR A 209 -22.78 10.69 -10.79
C TYR A 209 -22.17 9.49 -11.54
N ASP A 210 -21.70 9.70 -12.77
CA ASP A 210 -21.10 8.63 -13.59
C ASP A 210 -19.84 8.05 -12.93
N ARG A 211 -19.01 8.91 -12.29
CA ARG A 211 -17.85 8.45 -11.51
C ARG A 211 -18.31 7.55 -10.35
N ASP A 212 -19.26 7.99 -9.55
CA ASP A 212 -19.75 7.20 -8.42
C ASP A 212 -20.37 5.88 -8.87
N GLN A 213 -21.08 5.85 -10.01
CA GLN A 213 -21.59 4.62 -10.61
C GLN A 213 -20.49 3.63 -11.01
N LEU A 214 -19.37 4.12 -11.57
CA LEU A 214 -18.21 3.27 -11.86
C LEU A 214 -17.59 2.69 -10.58
N ARG A 215 -17.51 3.49 -9.51
CA ARG A 215 -17.02 3.04 -8.20
C ARG A 215 -17.94 2.01 -7.56
N VAL A 216 -19.25 2.15 -7.75
CA VAL A 216 -20.24 1.14 -7.33
C VAL A 216 -20.03 -0.17 -8.08
N LYS A 217 -19.83 -0.13 -9.41
CA LYS A 217 -19.55 -1.32 -10.21
C LYS A 217 -18.28 -2.06 -9.77
N ARG A 218 -17.27 -1.32 -9.30
CA ARG A 218 -16.01 -1.86 -8.76
C ARG A 218 -16.12 -2.30 -7.29
N GLY A 219 -17.23 -2.02 -6.62
CA GLY A 219 -17.43 -2.33 -5.20
C GLY A 219 -16.73 -1.38 -4.22
N ALA A 220 -16.16 -0.27 -4.70
CA ALA A 220 -15.50 0.73 -3.86
C ALA A 220 -16.49 1.67 -3.12
N LEU A 221 -17.71 1.79 -3.65
CA LEU A 221 -18.80 2.60 -3.11
C LEU A 221 -20.10 1.79 -3.10
N THR A 222 -20.96 1.96 -2.11
CA THR A 222 -22.30 1.34 -2.15
C THR A 222 -23.27 2.21 -2.96
N MET A 223 -24.28 1.60 -3.59
CA MET A 223 -25.29 2.36 -4.35
C MET A 223 -25.96 3.45 -3.49
N ASN A 224 -26.25 3.14 -2.22
CA ASN A 224 -26.81 4.11 -1.28
C ASN A 224 -25.87 5.31 -1.04
N GLN A 225 -24.57 5.06 -0.94
CA GLN A 225 -23.58 6.15 -0.82
C GLN A 225 -23.52 7.01 -2.09
N ALA A 226 -23.53 6.39 -3.27
CA ALA A 226 -23.57 7.12 -4.55
C ALA A 226 -24.82 8.02 -4.65
N MET A 227 -25.99 7.49 -4.30
CA MET A 227 -27.24 8.26 -4.30
C MET A 227 -27.22 9.41 -3.28
N LYS A 228 -26.65 9.17 -2.09
CA LYS A 228 -26.50 10.21 -1.07
C LYS A 228 -25.57 11.33 -1.54
N ASN A 229 -24.46 10.99 -2.17
CA ASN A 229 -23.51 11.97 -2.72
C ASN A 229 -24.18 12.84 -3.80
N ASP A 230 -24.89 12.22 -4.75
CA ASP A 230 -25.62 12.94 -5.82
C ASP A 230 -26.70 13.88 -5.24
N ALA A 231 -27.50 13.39 -4.29
CA ALA A 231 -28.54 14.19 -3.65
C ALA A 231 -27.97 15.38 -2.87
N GLN A 232 -26.87 15.18 -2.14
CA GLN A 232 -26.18 16.25 -1.41
C GLN A 232 -25.65 17.31 -2.37
N LEU A 233 -25.05 16.89 -3.47
CA LEU A 233 -24.48 17.80 -4.46
C LEU A 233 -25.56 18.64 -5.15
N ARG A 234 -26.64 18.00 -5.61
CA ARG A 234 -27.78 18.69 -6.26
C ARG A 234 -28.54 19.60 -5.30
N GLY A 235 -28.47 19.34 -3.99
CA GLY A 235 -29.08 20.17 -2.95
C GLY A 235 -28.30 21.43 -2.59
N LEU A 236 -27.09 21.64 -3.13
CA LEU A 236 -26.28 22.81 -2.82
C LEU A 236 -26.85 24.09 -3.46
N PRO A 237 -26.90 25.23 -2.74
CA PRO A 237 -27.16 26.53 -3.34
C PRO A 237 -26.11 26.86 -4.42
N SER A 238 -26.49 27.62 -5.45
CA SER A 238 -25.63 27.91 -6.61
C SER A 238 -24.25 28.46 -6.23
N TYR A 239 -24.17 29.37 -5.23
CA TYR A 239 -22.90 29.90 -4.75
C TYR A 239 -21.99 28.81 -4.14
N GLU A 240 -22.55 27.97 -3.27
CA GLU A 240 -21.81 26.85 -2.66
C GLU A 240 -21.40 25.83 -3.72
N MET A 241 -22.21 25.66 -4.77
CA MET A 241 -21.86 24.79 -5.89
C MET A 241 -20.62 25.26 -6.65
N TYR A 242 -20.55 26.54 -7.02
CA TYR A 242 -19.36 27.08 -7.69
C TYR A 242 -18.12 26.96 -6.81
N ARG A 243 -18.27 27.21 -5.50
CA ARG A 243 -17.18 27.03 -4.53
C ARG A 243 -16.75 25.56 -4.44
N TYR A 244 -17.70 24.63 -4.42
CA TYR A 244 -17.44 23.21 -4.40
C TYR A 244 -16.68 22.77 -5.65
N GLN A 245 -17.15 23.14 -6.85
CA GLN A 245 -16.50 22.80 -8.12
C GLN A 245 -15.03 23.23 -8.16
N ARG A 246 -14.74 24.48 -7.79
CA ARG A 246 -13.38 25.01 -7.75
C ARG A 246 -12.53 24.29 -6.72
N THR A 247 -13.01 24.19 -5.48
CA THR A 247 -12.26 23.54 -4.40
C THR A 247 -11.97 22.09 -4.73
N PHE A 248 -12.94 21.39 -5.29
CA PHE A 248 -12.81 19.99 -5.66
C PHE A 248 -11.80 19.79 -6.78
N TYR A 249 -11.84 20.61 -7.84
CA TYR A 249 -10.82 20.57 -8.89
C TYR A 249 -9.41 20.86 -8.34
N ASP A 250 -9.26 21.93 -7.56
CA ASP A 250 -7.97 22.34 -7.00
C ASP A 250 -7.39 21.23 -6.10
N VAL A 251 -8.20 20.64 -5.20
CA VAL A 251 -7.78 19.54 -4.33
C VAL A 251 -7.37 18.30 -5.13
N GLN A 252 -8.14 17.92 -6.15
CA GLN A 252 -7.82 16.73 -6.95
C GLN A 252 -6.57 16.96 -7.82
N SER A 253 -6.37 18.17 -8.32
CA SER A 253 -5.12 18.54 -9.01
C SER A 253 -3.92 18.45 -8.08
N ASP A 254 -4.04 18.97 -6.85
CA ASP A 254 -2.98 18.90 -5.84
C ASP A 254 -2.61 17.46 -5.47
N ILE A 255 -3.61 16.56 -5.39
CA ILE A 255 -3.40 15.13 -5.13
C ILE A 255 -2.57 14.48 -6.26
N VAL A 256 -2.93 14.75 -7.52
CA VAL A 256 -2.19 14.23 -8.69
C VAL A 256 -0.75 14.74 -8.68
N ASP A 257 -0.54 16.05 -8.50
CA ASP A 257 0.79 16.65 -8.45
C ASP A 257 1.64 16.09 -7.30
N LYS A 258 1.02 15.85 -6.14
CA LYS A 258 1.68 15.25 -4.98
C LYS A 258 2.11 13.82 -5.27
N PHE A 259 1.26 13.03 -5.92
CA PHE A 259 1.59 11.67 -6.32
C PHE A 259 2.78 11.66 -7.28
N GLU A 260 2.81 12.54 -8.28
CA GLU A 260 3.91 12.63 -9.23
C GLU A 260 5.24 12.94 -8.57
N LYS A 261 5.25 13.92 -7.65
CA LYS A 261 6.45 14.26 -6.87
C LYS A 261 6.94 13.06 -6.06
N ILE A 262 6.03 12.30 -5.44
CA ILE A 262 6.36 11.08 -4.73
C ILE A 262 6.96 10.06 -5.72
N ARG A 263 6.29 9.76 -6.83
CA ARG A 263 6.75 8.80 -7.83
C ARG A 263 8.15 9.13 -8.35
N THR A 264 8.40 10.38 -8.74
CA THR A 264 9.73 10.82 -9.20
C THR A 264 10.79 10.63 -8.13
N ARG A 265 10.48 10.96 -6.86
CA ARG A 265 11.40 10.77 -5.74
C ARG A 265 11.69 9.30 -5.50
N GLU A 266 10.68 8.43 -5.51
CA GLU A 266 10.86 6.99 -5.29
C GLU A 266 11.70 6.35 -6.40
N LEU A 267 11.51 6.74 -7.66
CA LEU A 267 12.33 6.28 -8.78
C LEU A 267 13.79 6.74 -8.65
N ALA A 268 14.02 7.98 -8.21
CA ALA A 268 15.37 8.48 -7.96
C ALA A 268 16.04 7.73 -6.78
N GLN A 269 15.28 7.41 -5.73
CA GLN A 269 15.77 6.63 -4.59
C GLN A 269 16.09 5.19 -4.99
N ASP A 270 15.25 4.53 -5.79
CA ASP A 270 15.54 3.20 -6.34
C ASP A 270 16.82 3.21 -7.18
N ALA A 271 16.95 4.16 -8.10
CA ALA A 271 18.14 4.30 -8.92
C ALA A 271 19.42 4.53 -8.09
N GLY A 272 19.32 5.32 -7.01
CA GLY A 272 20.43 5.54 -6.08
C GLY A 272 20.77 4.30 -5.28
N TRP A 273 19.77 3.60 -4.75
CA TRP A 273 19.94 2.35 -4.01
C TRP A 273 20.60 1.27 -4.86
N ARG A 274 20.14 1.07 -6.11
CA ARG A 274 20.71 0.08 -7.03
C ARG A 274 22.21 0.27 -7.28
N ARG A 275 22.66 1.53 -7.37
CA ARG A 275 24.09 1.84 -7.54
C ARG A 275 24.90 1.50 -6.29
N ALA A 276 24.31 1.66 -5.11
CA ALA A 276 24.97 1.36 -3.84
C ALA A 276 25.03 -0.15 -3.55
N GLU A 277 23.97 -0.88 -3.93
CA GLU A 277 23.79 -2.31 -3.63
C GLU A 277 24.09 -3.23 -4.83
N GLN A 278 24.92 -2.78 -5.77
CA GLN A 278 25.19 -3.51 -7.02
C GLN A 278 25.72 -4.94 -6.76
N ALA A 279 26.61 -5.12 -5.76
CA ALA A 279 27.14 -6.44 -5.42
C ALA A 279 26.07 -7.40 -4.87
N ALA A 280 25.17 -6.90 -4.02
CA ALA A 280 24.06 -7.70 -3.50
C ALA A 280 23.07 -8.07 -4.61
N LEU A 281 22.82 -7.16 -5.55
CA LEU A 281 22.01 -7.43 -6.74
C LEU A 281 22.63 -8.50 -7.65
N ASP A 282 23.95 -8.48 -7.84
CA ASP A 282 24.63 -9.48 -8.65
C ASP A 282 24.60 -10.86 -7.99
N GLY A 283 24.82 -10.95 -6.67
CA GLY A 283 24.62 -12.20 -5.94
C GLY A 283 23.18 -12.72 -6.01
N ALA A 284 22.18 -11.84 -5.88
CA ALA A 284 20.77 -12.23 -6.05
C ALA A 284 20.46 -12.69 -7.48
N ARG A 285 21.06 -12.08 -8.51
CA ARG A 285 20.87 -12.52 -9.90
C ARG A 285 21.37 -13.94 -10.15
N GLU A 286 22.48 -14.31 -9.52
CA GLU A 286 23.01 -15.68 -9.61
C GLU A 286 22.05 -16.68 -8.96
N GLU A 287 21.51 -16.39 -7.77
CA GLU A 287 20.49 -17.23 -7.10
C GLU A 287 19.20 -17.38 -7.93
N PHE A 288 18.83 -16.35 -8.69
CA PHE A 288 17.59 -16.29 -9.46
C PHE A 288 17.78 -16.41 -10.98
N SER A 289 18.90 -16.98 -11.44
CA SER A 289 19.21 -17.12 -12.88
C SER A 289 18.14 -17.89 -13.65
N ASP A 290 17.50 -18.85 -12.98
CA ASP A 290 16.52 -19.77 -13.58
C ASP A 290 15.08 -19.23 -13.50
N CYS A 291 14.88 -17.95 -13.12
CA CYS A 291 13.56 -17.35 -13.12
C CYS A 291 12.96 -17.34 -14.52
N VAL A 292 11.85 -18.07 -14.68
CA VAL A 292 10.98 -17.93 -15.85
C VAL A 292 10.19 -16.63 -15.70
N LEU A 293 10.46 -15.67 -16.58
CA LEU A 293 9.74 -14.40 -16.60
C LEU A 293 8.35 -14.61 -17.24
N PRO A 294 7.28 -14.04 -16.67
CA PRO A 294 5.98 -14.06 -17.32
C PRO A 294 6.02 -13.23 -18.61
N GLU A 295 5.42 -13.77 -19.68
CA GLU A 295 5.10 -13.05 -20.92
C GLU A 295 4.06 -11.95 -20.67
#